data_AF-A0A1F8T314-F1
#
_entry.id   AF-A0A1F8T314-F1
#
_cell.length_a   1.000
_cell.length_b   1.000
_cell.length_c   1.000
_cell.angle_alpha   90.00
_cell.angle_beta   90.00
_cell.angle_gamma   90.00
#
_symmetry.space_group_name_H-M   'P 1'
#
loop_
_entity.id
_entity.type
_entity.pdbx_description
1 polymer ?
#
loop_
_entity_poly.entity_id
_entity_poly.type
_entity_poly.pdbx_seq_one_letter_code
_entity_poly.pdbx_strand_id
1 'polypeptide(L)'
;MKARHVILIIVLSLLVLAGLGVSAWLMRPTLIDIFPQASAENVPVTSQIRLVFSRPMDPESVISHIKIEPDMKGEFNWDKNILVFTPDQTWPGGKEISLRLEAGVRAKSWLAFPMEEQSWSFTTSVANLAYLWPSNGPADIYALNPLTGEIQQYTQGMGVLEFTTSSDGLMIYFSASTALGESGLYQIGRIKAANSTDNSYTPRKLLDCESAQCRSPAVSMDGKSLAFEYILLDPIGGLGPAQIWILNLQSLEITPLGQPTHETVQPAWSPTSWLAYYDRTRGGYEVINPQTGVKKLLPNRTGQPGSWSPDGEFYLAPEITYFPSTGDGEIGASHLLRYRIKNGLSEEMSGANDVEDVEGNYSPEGGSIAFGRKFLDEMRWTLGRQIWIMNPDGSNPHPITNEADYNHYDLAWSRDGRVLAYVRFNQAKLSDPPELWMVNMDGSNPVRLVIGGYSPLWIP
;
A
#
# COMPACT_ATOMS: atom_id res chain seq x y z
N MET A 1 -6.07 -75.96 -35.22
CA MET A 1 -6.89 -74.72 -35.39
C MET A 1 -7.31 -74.03 -34.09
N LYS A 2 -7.50 -74.74 -32.96
CA LYS A 2 -7.99 -74.13 -31.69
C LYS A 2 -6.99 -73.17 -31.00
N ALA A 3 -5.69 -73.48 -30.98
CA ALA A 3 -4.68 -72.64 -30.30
C ALA A 3 -4.48 -71.25 -30.94
N ARG A 4 -4.55 -71.14 -32.28
CA ARG A 4 -4.43 -69.86 -33.00
C ARG A 4 -5.59 -68.89 -32.69
N HIS A 5 -6.79 -69.42 -32.50
CA HIS A 5 -7.97 -68.61 -32.15
C HIS A 5 -7.90 -68.10 -30.71
N VAL A 6 -7.39 -68.92 -29.78
CA VAL A 6 -7.19 -68.52 -28.38
C VAL A 6 -6.13 -67.41 -28.26
N ILE A 7 -5.01 -67.55 -28.97
CA ILE A 7 -3.95 -66.52 -28.99
C ILE A 7 -4.49 -65.21 -29.61
N LEU A 8 -5.25 -65.28 -30.70
CA LEU A 8 -5.84 -64.10 -31.33
C LEU A 8 -6.83 -63.38 -30.39
N ILE A 9 -7.67 -64.13 -29.66
CA ILE A 9 -8.61 -63.56 -28.67
C ILE A 9 -7.84 -62.91 -27.52
N ILE A 10 -6.78 -63.54 -27.00
CA ILE A 10 -5.95 -62.97 -25.93
C ILE A 10 -5.28 -61.66 -26.39
N VAL A 11 -4.72 -61.64 -27.60
CA VAL A 11 -4.10 -60.44 -28.17
C VAL A 11 -5.13 -59.33 -28.40
N LEU A 12 -6.32 -59.64 -28.93
CA LEU A 12 -7.39 -58.65 -29.08
C LEU A 12 -7.86 -58.10 -27.73
N SER A 13 -7.99 -58.97 -26.72
CA SER A 13 -8.40 -58.59 -25.37
C SER A 13 -7.37 -57.65 -24.72
N LEU A 14 -6.07 -57.97 -24.88
CA LEU A 14 -4.97 -57.12 -24.41
C LEU A 14 -4.94 -55.76 -25.14
N LEU A 15 -5.19 -55.72 -26.44
CA LEU A 15 -5.27 -54.47 -27.21
C LEU A 15 -6.48 -53.62 -26.80
N VAL A 16 -7.64 -54.23 -26.54
CA VAL A 16 -8.82 -53.53 -26.02
C VAL A 16 -8.57 -53.01 -24.61
N LEU A 17 -7.96 -53.80 -23.73
CA LEU A 17 -7.58 -53.37 -22.38
C LEU A 17 -6.54 -52.24 -22.41
N ALA A 18 -5.55 -52.32 -23.31
CA ALA A 18 -4.57 -51.25 -23.51
C ALA A 18 -5.25 -49.98 -24.06
N GLY A 19 -6.15 -50.11 -25.03
CA GLY A 19 -6.92 -48.99 -25.59
C GLY A 19 -7.84 -48.33 -24.54
N LEU A 20 -8.52 -49.12 -23.72
CA LEU A 20 -9.33 -48.64 -22.59
C LEU A 20 -8.45 -47.98 -21.52
N GLY A 21 -7.26 -48.52 -21.24
CA GLY A 21 -6.30 -47.93 -20.31
C GLY A 21 -5.78 -46.57 -20.79
N VAL A 22 -5.41 -46.46 -22.07
CA VAL A 22 -4.99 -45.19 -22.69
C VAL A 22 -6.13 -44.18 -22.72
N SER A 23 -7.35 -44.64 -23.04
CA SER A 23 -8.55 -43.79 -23.02
C SER A 23 -8.89 -43.31 -21.61
N ALA A 24 -8.76 -44.17 -20.60
CA ALA A 24 -8.95 -43.82 -19.20
C ALA A 24 -7.91 -42.79 -18.72
N TRP A 25 -6.65 -42.96 -19.12
CA TRP A 25 -5.57 -42.02 -18.82
C TRP A 25 -5.80 -40.65 -19.48
N LEU A 26 -6.13 -40.62 -20.77
CA LEU A 26 -6.51 -39.40 -21.49
C LEU A 26 -7.78 -38.73 -20.94
N MET A 27 -8.64 -39.47 -20.24
CA MET A 27 -9.88 -38.96 -19.65
C MET A 27 -9.73 -38.50 -18.19
N ARG A 28 -8.60 -38.74 -17.54
CA ARG A 28 -8.34 -38.20 -16.20
C ARG A 28 -8.18 -36.67 -16.28
N PRO A 29 -8.89 -35.90 -15.46
CA PRO A 29 -8.60 -34.48 -15.30
C PRO A 29 -7.21 -34.31 -14.71
N THR A 30 -6.60 -33.16 -14.99
CA THR A 30 -5.29 -32.76 -14.45
C THR A 30 -5.30 -31.26 -14.23
N LEU A 31 -4.45 -30.76 -13.33
CA LEU A 31 -4.14 -29.34 -13.26
C LEU A 31 -3.18 -29.00 -14.41
N ILE A 32 -3.57 -28.03 -15.24
CA ILE A 32 -2.73 -27.45 -16.29
C ILE A 32 -1.88 -26.33 -15.72
N ASP A 33 -2.48 -25.50 -14.88
CA ASP A 33 -1.85 -24.31 -14.32
C ASP A 33 -2.44 -24.00 -12.95
N ILE A 34 -1.61 -23.43 -12.08
CA ILE A 34 -1.96 -23.04 -10.73
C ILE A 34 -1.41 -21.65 -10.45
N PHE A 35 -2.17 -20.85 -9.72
CA PHE A 35 -1.69 -19.60 -9.16
C PHE A 35 -2.14 -19.51 -7.70
N PRO A 36 -1.27 -19.09 -6.77
CA PRO A 36 0.18 -18.92 -6.94
C PRO A 36 0.89 -20.22 -7.36
N GLN A 37 2.05 -20.09 -8.02
CA GLN A 37 2.82 -21.25 -8.49
C GLN A 37 3.38 -22.04 -7.30
N ALA A 38 3.65 -23.34 -7.52
CA ALA A 38 4.25 -24.19 -6.50
C ALA A 38 5.60 -23.64 -6.02
N SER A 39 5.78 -23.57 -4.71
CA SER A 39 6.94 -22.99 -4.03
C SER A 39 7.21 -21.52 -4.39
N ALA A 40 6.19 -20.78 -4.84
CA ALA A 40 6.32 -19.34 -5.02
C ALA A 40 6.57 -18.65 -3.68
N GLU A 41 7.50 -17.71 -3.64
CA GLU A 41 7.79 -16.86 -2.49
C GLU A 41 7.31 -15.43 -2.73
N ASN A 42 7.16 -14.66 -1.65
CA ASN A 42 6.71 -13.27 -1.69
C ASN A 42 5.37 -13.07 -2.42
N VAL A 43 4.46 -14.03 -2.27
CA VAL A 43 3.10 -13.92 -2.83
C VAL A 43 2.30 -12.88 -2.06
N PRO A 44 1.72 -11.85 -2.69
CA PRO A 44 0.93 -10.84 -1.98
C PRO A 44 -0.14 -11.48 -1.09
N VAL A 45 -0.30 -10.98 0.14
CA VAL A 45 -1.30 -11.48 1.11
C VAL A 45 -2.76 -11.34 0.65
N THR A 46 -3.02 -10.61 -0.43
CA THR A 46 -4.34 -10.48 -1.08
C THR A 46 -4.54 -11.44 -2.25
N SER A 47 -3.54 -12.27 -2.58
CA SER A 47 -3.56 -13.11 -3.76
C SER A 47 -4.68 -14.13 -3.71
N GLN A 48 -5.42 -14.25 -4.81
CA GLN A 48 -6.40 -15.30 -5.03
C GLN A 48 -5.71 -16.61 -5.41
N ILE A 49 -6.37 -17.74 -5.17
CA ILE A 49 -5.94 -19.04 -5.69
C ILE A 49 -6.70 -19.33 -6.98
N ARG A 50 -5.98 -19.63 -8.06
CA ARG A 50 -6.56 -20.01 -9.35
C ARG A 50 -6.08 -21.39 -9.77
N LEU A 51 -7.02 -22.29 -10.05
CA LEU A 51 -6.75 -23.63 -10.55
C LEU A 51 -7.30 -23.76 -11.95
N VAL A 52 -6.45 -24.08 -12.93
CA VAL A 52 -6.85 -24.34 -14.31
C VAL A 52 -6.81 -25.83 -14.56
N PHE A 53 -7.97 -26.44 -14.78
CA PHE A 53 -8.08 -27.88 -15.05
C PHE A 53 -8.02 -28.16 -16.55
N SER A 54 -7.63 -29.38 -16.93
CA SER A 54 -7.63 -29.81 -18.33
C SER A 54 -9.01 -29.97 -18.97
N ARG A 55 -10.07 -29.86 -18.17
CA ARG A 55 -11.47 -29.99 -18.59
C ARG A 55 -12.42 -29.38 -17.57
N PRO A 56 -13.70 -29.16 -17.94
CA PRO A 56 -14.73 -28.74 -16.98
C PRO A 56 -14.91 -29.74 -15.84
N MET A 57 -14.85 -29.24 -14.60
CA MET A 57 -14.92 -30.04 -13.38
C MET A 57 -16.33 -30.06 -12.79
N ASP A 58 -16.61 -31.03 -11.90
CA ASP A 58 -17.77 -30.98 -11.02
C ASP A 58 -17.46 -30.07 -9.80
N PRO A 59 -18.11 -28.89 -9.67
CA PRO A 59 -17.78 -27.91 -8.64
C PRO A 59 -17.82 -28.46 -7.21
N GLU A 60 -18.88 -29.20 -6.87
CA GLU A 60 -19.08 -29.75 -5.52
C GLU A 60 -17.99 -30.77 -5.18
N SER A 61 -17.63 -31.61 -6.15
CA SER A 61 -16.54 -32.57 -5.98
C SER A 61 -15.19 -31.89 -5.74
N VAL A 62 -14.93 -30.73 -6.33
CA VAL A 62 -13.66 -30.01 -6.12
C VAL A 62 -13.67 -29.32 -4.76
N ILE A 63 -14.74 -28.59 -4.44
CA ILE A 63 -14.87 -27.80 -3.20
C ILE A 63 -14.84 -28.72 -1.97
N SER A 64 -15.43 -29.91 -2.04
CA SER A 64 -15.41 -30.84 -0.90
C SER A 64 -14.05 -31.51 -0.66
N HIS A 65 -13.13 -31.46 -1.62
CA HIS A 65 -11.81 -32.13 -1.57
C HIS A 65 -10.63 -31.16 -1.52
N ILE A 66 -10.87 -29.84 -1.62
CA ILE A 66 -9.81 -28.86 -1.45
C ILE A 66 -9.60 -28.56 0.03
N LYS A 67 -8.34 -28.61 0.47
CA LYS A 67 -7.87 -28.23 1.80
C LYS A 67 -6.83 -27.14 1.65
N ILE A 68 -6.97 -26.10 2.46
CA ILE A 68 -6.05 -24.97 2.53
C ILE A 68 -5.60 -24.84 3.98
N GLU A 69 -4.28 -24.79 4.21
CA GLU A 69 -3.69 -24.63 5.52
C GLU A 69 -2.75 -23.41 5.53
N PRO A 70 -2.85 -22.49 6.51
CA PRO A 70 -3.87 -22.43 7.57
C PRO A 70 -5.28 -22.25 7.01
N ASP A 71 -6.29 -22.73 7.76
CA ASP A 71 -7.69 -22.69 7.35
C ASP A 71 -8.12 -21.24 7.08
N MET A 72 -8.73 -21.03 5.92
CA MET A 72 -9.13 -19.72 5.42
C MET A 72 -10.48 -19.84 4.72
N LYS A 73 -11.45 -19.04 5.18
CA LYS A 73 -12.75 -18.93 4.52
C LYS A 73 -12.64 -18.07 3.27
N GLY A 74 -13.52 -18.30 2.31
CA GLY A 74 -13.53 -17.57 1.05
C GLY A 74 -14.62 -18.05 0.11
N GLU A 75 -14.74 -17.35 -1.01
CA GLU A 75 -15.68 -17.63 -2.07
C GLU A 75 -15.01 -18.43 -3.21
N PHE A 76 -15.73 -19.43 -3.72
CA PHE A 76 -15.32 -20.23 -4.88
C PHE A 76 -16.11 -19.82 -6.11
N ASN A 77 -15.43 -19.29 -7.11
CA ASN A 77 -16.00 -18.85 -8.38
C ASN A 77 -15.48 -19.71 -9.54
N TRP A 78 -16.37 -20.07 -10.45
CA TRP A 78 -16.05 -20.92 -11.60
C TRP A 78 -16.22 -20.17 -12.92
N ASP A 79 -15.20 -20.24 -13.77
CA ASP A 79 -15.29 -19.93 -15.19
C ASP A 79 -14.82 -21.14 -16.01
N LYS A 80 -15.79 -21.89 -16.56
CA LYS A 80 -15.57 -23.11 -17.34
C LYS A 80 -14.74 -24.16 -16.60
N ASN A 81 -13.44 -24.25 -16.91
CA ASN A 81 -12.47 -25.18 -16.34
C ASN A 81 -11.51 -24.50 -15.36
N ILE A 82 -11.81 -23.27 -14.96
CA ILE A 82 -11.01 -22.47 -14.04
C ILE A 82 -11.81 -22.29 -12.75
N LEU A 83 -11.20 -22.67 -11.64
CA LEU A 83 -11.67 -22.30 -10.31
C LEU A 83 -10.84 -21.13 -9.79
N VAL A 84 -11.51 -20.13 -9.24
CA VAL A 84 -10.90 -19.03 -8.49
C VAL A 84 -11.43 -19.07 -7.06
N PHE A 85 -10.54 -19.20 -6.09
CA PHE A 85 -10.86 -19.02 -4.68
C PHE A 85 -10.39 -17.62 -4.23
N THR A 86 -11.32 -16.84 -3.70
CA THR A 86 -11.08 -15.50 -3.14
C THR A 86 -11.23 -15.57 -1.63
N PRO A 87 -10.14 -15.40 -0.84
CA PRO A 87 -10.22 -15.47 0.60
C PRO A 87 -11.01 -14.29 1.18
N ASP A 88 -11.77 -14.52 2.25
CA ASP A 88 -12.58 -13.49 2.94
C ASP A 88 -11.69 -12.48 3.69
N GLN A 89 -10.46 -12.88 4.02
CA GLN A 89 -9.46 -12.07 4.71
C GLN A 89 -8.10 -12.22 4.02
N THR A 90 -7.19 -11.28 4.25
CA THR A 90 -5.81 -11.40 3.76
C THR A 90 -5.10 -12.58 4.41
N TRP A 91 -4.26 -13.27 3.64
CA TRP A 91 -3.39 -14.31 4.16
C TRP A 91 -2.45 -13.76 5.25
N PRO A 92 -2.07 -14.58 6.25
CA PRO A 92 -1.08 -14.16 7.23
C PRO A 92 0.28 -14.01 6.57
N GLY A 93 0.90 -12.82 6.65
CA GLY A 93 2.17 -12.53 5.99
C GLY A 93 3.35 -13.37 6.49
N GLY A 94 4.26 -13.72 5.58
CA GLY A 94 5.43 -14.56 5.88
C GLY A 94 5.08 -16.00 6.26
N LYS A 95 3.85 -16.45 6.01
CA LYS A 95 3.43 -17.83 6.25
C LYS A 95 3.40 -18.62 4.96
N GLU A 96 3.80 -19.88 5.08
CA GLU A 96 3.54 -20.88 4.06
C GLU A 96 2.05 -21.24 4.07
N ILE A 97 1.42 -21.13 2.90
CA ILE A 97 0.05 -21.54 2.62
C ILE A 97 0.13 -22.84 1.82
N SER A 98 -0.33 -23.92 2.40
CA SER A 98 -0.36 -25.24 1.79
C SER A 98 -1.74 -25.53 1.20
N LEU A 99 -1.76 -26.00 -0.04
CA LEU A 99 -2.94 -26.47 -0.72
C LEU A 99 -2.83 -27.96 -0.98
N ARG A 100 -3.89 -28.67 -0.63
CA ARG A 100 -4.07 -30.08 -0.98
C ARG A 100 -5.42 -30.25 -1.65
N LEU A 101 -5.39 -30.77 -2.86
CA LEU A 101 -6.57 -31.27 -3.55
C LEU A 101 -6.56 -32.78 -3.41
N GLU A 102 -7.38 -33.28 -2.49
CA GLU A 102 -7.42 -34.70 -2.14
C GLU A 102 -7.79 -35.57 -3.34
N ALA A 103 -7.33 -36.83 -3.33
CA ALA A 103 -7.71 -37.79 -4.36
C ALA A 103 -9.24 -37.97 -4.39
N GLY A 104 -9.81 -38.11 -5.59
CA GLY A 104 -11.25 -38.35 -5.75
C GLY A 104 -12.01 -37.29 -6.53
N VAL A 105 -11.38 -36.15 -6.83
CA VAL A 105 -11.96 -35.06 -7.63
C VAL A 105 -12.35 -35.52 -9.03
N ARG A 106 -13.54 -35.13 -9.51
CA ARG A 106 -14.08 -35.60 -10.80
C ARG A 106 -14.42 -34.49 -11.78
N ALA A 107 -14.34 -34.82 -13.06
CA ALA A 107 -14.86 -33.99 -14.13
C ALA A 107 -16.40 -34.05 -14.19
N LYS A 108 -17.04 -33.06 -14.79
CA LYS A 108 -18.52 -33.02 -15.00
C LYS A 108 -19.04 -34.14 -15.93
N SER A 109 -18.13 -34.88 -16.57
CA SER A 109 -18.41 -36.00 -17.48
C SER A 109 -18.98 -37.22 -16.75
N TRP A 110 -19.87 -37.95 -17.42
CA TRP A 110 -20.44 -39.22 -16.93
C TRP A 110 -19.41 -40.37 -16.85
N LEU A 111 -18.36 -40.35 -17.69
CA LEU A 111 -17.14 -41.15 -17.54
C LEU A 111 -16.02 -40.21 -17.08
N ALA A 112 -15.79 -40.10 -15.77
CA ALA A 112 -14.69 -39.33 -15.21
C ALA A 112 -13.92 -40.19 -14.22
N PHE A 113 -12.67 -40.50 -14.55
CA PHE A 113 -11.76 -41.13 -13.61
C PHE A 113 -11.34 -40.07 -12.57
N PRO A 114 -11.29 -40.43 -11.28
CA PRO A 114 -10.92 -39.49 -10.24
C PRO A 114 -9.48 -39.02 -10.45
N MET A 115 -9.25 -37.76 -10.11
CA MET A 115 -7.92 -37.18 -10.08
C MET A 115 -7.12 -37.78 -8.92
N GLU A 116 -5.82 -37.92 -9.14
CA GLU A 116 -4.87 -38.21 -8.06
C GLU A 116 -4.72 -36.98 -7.17
N GLU A 117 -4.27 -37.21 -5.94
CA GLU A 117 -3.99 -36.11 -5.02
C GLU A 117 -2.97 -35.15 -5.64
N GLN A 118 -3.20 -33.86 -5.46
CA GLN A 118 -2.26 -32.80 -5.84
C GLN A 118 -2.01 -31.95 -4.61
N SER A 119 -0.75 -31.64 -4.32
CA SER A 119 -0.39 -30.77 -3.22
C SER A 119 0.73 -29.82 -3.62
N TRP A 120 0.62 -28.58 -3.21
CA TRP A 120 1.66 -27.57 -3.36
C TRP A 120 1.54 -26.54 -2.25
N SER A 121 2.57 -25.73 -2.07
CA SER A 121 2.54 -24.61 -1.14
C SER A 121 3.08 -23.36 -1.82
N PHE A 122 2.79 -22.21 -1.22
CA PHE A 122 3.43 -20.94 -1.52
C PHE A 122 3.63 -20.15 -0.24
N THR A 123 4.63 -19.27 -0.21
CA THR A 123 4.91 -18.41 0.94
C THR A 123 4.43 -17.00 0.65
N THR A 124 3.58 -16.50 1.53
CA THR A 124 3.05 -15.14 1.45
C THR A 124 4.15 -14.12 1.77
N SER A 125 4.06 -12.95 1.15
CA SER A 125 4.99 -11.87 1.41
C SER A 125 4.88 -11.38 2.85
N VAL A 126 6.03 -10.99 3.40
CA VAL A 126 6.07 -10.15 4.61
C VAL A 126 6.05 -8.73 4.11
N ALA A 127 5.12 -7.92 4.61
CA ALA A 127 5.15 -6.50 4.32
C ALA A 127 6.48 -5.94 4.86
N ASN A 128 7.28 -5.35 3.97
CA ASN A 128 8.49 -4.65 4.37
C ASN A 128 8.14 -3.20 4.66
N LEU A 129 8.91 -2.57 5.54
CA LEU A 129 8.80 -1.15 5.82
C LEU A 129 9.84 -0.41 4.99
N ALA A 130 9.42 0.29 3.94
CA ALA A 130 10.28 1.20 3.19
C ALA A 130 10.53 2.49 4.00
N TYR A 131 11.71 3.08 3.88
CA TYR A 131 12.07 4.33 4.56
C TYR A 131 13.25 5.03 3.87
N LEU A 132 13.46 6.30 4.20
CA LEU A 132 14.63 7.09 3.82
C LEU A 132 15.71 7.05 4.91
N TRP A 133 16.96 6.94 4.50
CA TRP A 133 18.13 6.97 5.39
C TRP A 133 19.41 7.38 4.62
N PRO A 134 20.37 8.08 5.24
CA PRO A 134 20.33 8.64 6.59
C PRO A 134 19.65 10.02 6.64
N SER A 135 19.10 10.39 7.79
CA SER A 135 18.44 11.68 8.01
C SER A 135 19.37 12.91 8.08
N ASN A 136 20.69 12.70 8.14
CA ASN A 136 21.69 13.77 8.31
C ASN A 136 22.56 13.99 7.05
N GLY A 137 22.13 13.49 5.90
CA GLY A 137 22.85 13.60 4.64
C GLY A 137 21.97 13.22 3.44
N PRO A 138 22.57 13.01 2.26
CA PRO A 138 21.84 12.52 1.09
C PRO A 138 21.24 11.14 1.40
N ALA A 139 19.92 11.07 1.43
CA ALA A 139 19.22 9.84 1.74
C ALA A 139 19.03 8.94 0.51
N ASP A 140 18.82 7.67 0.78
CA ASP A 140 18.45 6.64 -0.17
C ASP A 140 17.26 5.83 0.37
N ILE A 141 16.60 5.08 -0.51
CA ILE A 141 15.45 4.25 -0.16
C ILE A 141 15.95 2.87 0.28
N TYR A 142 15.51 2.48 1.47
CA TYR A 142 15.71 1.16 2.05
C TYR A 142 14.37 0.52 2.34
N ALA A 143 14.34 -0.80 2.51
CA ALA A 143 13.22 -1.51 3.09
C ALA A 143 13.69 -2.56 4.11
N LEU A 144 13.08 -2.52 5.28
CA LEU A 144 13.34 -3.43 6.39
C LEU A 144 12.24 -4.49 6.44
N ASN A 145 12.62 -5.75 6.54
CA ASN A 145 11.72 -6.80 6.97
C ASN A 145 11.62 -6.77 8.51
N PRO A 146 10.46 -6.42 9.09
CA PRO A 146 10.33 -6.24 10.53
C PRO A 146 10.42 -7.56 11.32
N LEU A 147 10.27 -8.72 10.66
CA LEU A 147 10.36 -10.03 11.32
C LEU A 147 11.78 -10.57 11.34
N THR A 148 12.53 -10.41 10.23
CA THR A 148 13.88 -10.98 10.09
C THR A 148 14.98 -9.98 10.40
N GLY A 149 14.67 -8.67 10.35
CA GLY A 149 15.67 -7.60 10.43
C GLY A 149 16.47 -7.42 9.13
N GLU A 150 16.13 -8.14 8.05
CA GLU A 150 16.80 -8.02 6.77
C GLU A 150 16.53 -6.65 6.14
N ILE A 151 17.58 -6.00 5.63
CA ILE A 151 17.49 -4.68 4.99
C ILE A 151 17.86 -4.82 3.53
N GLN A 152 16.96 -4.36 2.67
CA GLN A 152 17.18 -4.21 1.24
C GLN A 152 17.37 -2.73 0.90
N GLN A 153 18.45 -2.39 0.22
CA GLN A 153 18.67 -1.06 -0.35
C GLN A 153 18.15 -1.02 -1.80
N TYR A 154 17.38 0.02 -2.16
CA TYR A 154 16.82 0.23 -3.51
C TYR A 154 17.54 1.33 -4.30
N THR A 155 18.06 2.36 -3.65
CA THR A 155 18.84 3.43 -4.32
C THR A 155 20.18 3.63 -3.65
N GLN A 156 21.16 4.18 -4.37
CA GLN A 156 22.49 4.46 -3.83
C GLN A 156 23.03 5.79 -4.34
N GLY A 157 23.34 6.70 -3.41
CA GLY A 157 23.92 8.01 -3.71
C GLY A 157 22.99 8.93 -4.51
N MET A 158 21.69 8.67 -4.50
CA MET A 158 20.74 9.42 -5.32
C MET A 158 20.32 10.74 -4.69
N GLY A 159 20.41 10.88 -3.35
CA GLY A 159 19.88 12.05 -2.66
C GLY A 159 18.36 12.12 -2.80
N VAL A 160 17.69 11.02 -2.48
CA VAL A 160 16.24 10.89 -2.53
C VAL A 160 15.62 11.87 -1.54
N LEU A 161 14.68 12.66 -2.05
CA LEU A 161 13.95 13.65 -1.25
C LEU A 161 12.71 13.01 -0.63
N GLU A 162 11.88 12.39 -1.47
CA GLU A 162 10.56 11.85 -1.14
C GLU A 162 10.24 10.70 -2.10
N PHE A 163 9.45 9.72 -1.64
CA PHE A 163 9.04 8.57 -2.44
C PHE A 163 7.61 8.14 -2.15
N THR A 164 7.01 7.44 -3.10
CA THR A 164 5.70 6.81 -3.02
C THR A 164 5.72 5.46 -3.74
N THR A 165 4.67 4.67 -3.62
CA THR A 165 4.57 3.36 -4.29
C THR A 165 3.28 3.23 -5.08
N SER A 166 3.30 2.41 -6.14
CA SER A 166 2.08 1.96 -6.81
C SER A 166 1.16 1.22 -5.83
N SER A 167 -0.13 1.12 -6.16
CA SER A 167 -1.14 0.48 -5.31
C SER A 167 -0.90 -1.02 -5.04
N ASP A 168 -0.25 -1.69 -5.98
CA ASP A 168 0.26 -3.06 -5.83
C ASP A 168 1.60 -3.12 -5.07
N GLY A 169 2.22 -1.97 -4.82
CA GLY A 169 3.50 -1.80 -4.16
C GLY A 169 4.69 -2.25 -4.98
N LEU A 170 4.54 -2.64 -6.26
CA LEU A 170 5.62 -3.23 -7.06
C LEU A 170 6.59 -2.19 -7.63
N MET A 171 6.14 -0.94 -7.76
CA MET A 171 6.94 0.18 -8.25
C MET A 171 7.09 1.23 -7.16
N ILE A 172 8.31 1.75 -7.01
CA ILE A 172 8.59 2.94 -6.20
C ILE A 172 8.83 4.10 -7.15
N TYR A 173 8.13 5.21 -6.92
CA TYR A 173 8.33 6.49 -7.60
C TYR A 173 8.95 7.46 -6.63
N PHE A 174 9.98 8.19 -7.04
CA PHE A 174 10.68 9.08 -6.12
C PHE A 174 11.25 10.30 -6.83
N SER A 175 11.38 11.38 -6.08
CA SER A 175 12.14 12.56 -6.47
C SER A 175 13.52 12.49 -5.84
N ALA A 176 14.55 12.85 -6.59
CA ALA A 176 15.92 12.89 -6.11
C ALA A 176 16.63 14.15 -6.62
N SER A 177 17.57 14.66 -5.84
CA SER A 177 18.38 15.83 -6.20
C SER A 177 19.86 15.53 -6.05
N THR A 178 20.66 15.92 -7.05
CA THR A 178 22.12 15.85 -6.97
C THR A 178 22.66 16.95 -6.05
N ALA A 179 23.93 16.83 -5.64
CA ALA A 179 24.63 17.88 -4.88
C ALA A 179 24.75 19.21 -5.66
N LEU A 180 24.56 19.18 -6.98
CA LEU A 180 24.54 20.37 -7.84
C LEU A 180 23.15 21.03 -7.90
N GLY A 181 22.14 20.45 -7.24
CA GLY A 181 20.76 20.96 -7.21
C GLY A 181 19.90 20.52 -8.38
N GLU A 182 20.41 19.66 -9.26
CA GLU A 182 19.64 19.07 -10.36
C GLU A 182 18.67 18.05 -9.78
N SER A 183 17.38 18.23 -10.04
CA SER A 183 16.35 17.32 -9.56
C SER A 183 15.72 16.53 -10.70
N GLY A 184 15.17 15.36 -10.38
CA GLY A 184 14.43 14.57 -11.34
C GLY A 184 13.44 13.64 -10.67
N LEU A 185 12.51 13.12 -11.47
CA LEU A 185 11.60 12.06 -11.07
C LEU A 185 12.11 10.73 -11.61
N TYR A 186 12.04 9.70 -10.78
CA TYR A 186 12.56 8.38 -11.06
C TYR A 186 11.52 7.32 -10.68
N GLN A 187 11.66 6.15 -11.29
CA GLN A 187 10.94 4.94 -10.88
C GLN A 187 11.91 3.78 -10.71
N ILE A 188 11.55 2.82 -9.87
CA ILE A 188 12.31 1.59 -9.68
C ILE A 188 11.34 0.45 -9.39
N GLY A 189 11.53 -0.68 -10.08
CA GLY A 189 10.75 -1.90 -9.86
C GLY A 189 11.35 -2.73 -8.74
N ARG A 190 10.50 -3.32 -7.89
CA ARG A 190 10.91 -4.13 -6.74
C ARG A 190 11.08 -5.62 -7.06
N ILE A 191 10.58 -6.07 -8.21
CA ILE A 191 10.73 -7.47 -8.65
C ILE A 191 11.98 -7.62 -9.51
N LYS A 192 12.84 -8.56 -9.14
CA LYS A 192 13.98 -9.02 -9.96
C LYS A 192 13.58 -10.17 -10.86
N ALA A 193 14.27 -10.32 -11.99
CA ALA A 193 14.12 -11.51 -12.83
C ALA A 193 14.63 -12.76 -12.07
N ALA A 194 13.91 -13.89 -12.18
CA ALA A 194 14.11 -15.12 -11.39
C ALA A 194 15.51 -15.78 -11.47
N ASN A 195 16.41 -15.27 -12.29
CA ASN A 195 17.79 -15.76 -12.46
C ASN A 195 18.83 -14.64 -12.44
N SER A 196 18.49 -13.45 -11.93
CA SER A 196 19.46 -12.36 -11.79
C SER A 196 20.42 -12.66 -10.64
N THR A 197 21.70 -12.81 -10.95
CA THR A 197 22.78 -12.79 -9.94
C THR A 197 23.12 -11.36 -9.51
N ASP A 198 22.63 -10.36 -10.24
CA ASP A 198 22.78 -8.96 -9.89
C ASP A 198 21.74 -8.58 -8.84
N ASN A 199 22.23 -8.23 -7.66
CA ASN A 199 21.42 -7.79 -6.54
C ASN A 199 21.15 -6.28 -6.54
N SER A 200 21.70 -5.55 -7.50
CA SER A 200 21.44 -4.11 -7.64
C SER A 200 20.05 -3.85 -8.23
N TYR A 201 19.48 -2.72 -7.83
CA TYR A 201 18.30 -2.16 -8.48
C TYR A 201 18.74 -0.92 -9.25
N THR A 202 18.25 -0.76 -10.48
CA THR A 202 18.62 0.35 -11.34
C THR A 202 17.42 1.28 -11.51
N PRO A 203 17.42 2.47 -10.88
CA PRO A 203 16.39 3.47 -11.11
C PRO A 203 16.34 3.90 -12.57
N ARG A 204 15.14 4.05 -13.11
CA ARG A 204 14.87 4.65 -14.41
C ARG A 204 14.42 6.10 -14.21
N LYS A 205 15.14 7.05 -14.79
CA LYS A 205 14.70 8.46 -14.86
C LYS A 205 13.42 8.55 -15.69
N LEU A 206 12.41 9.22 -15.14
CA LEU A 206 11.14 9.53 -15.79
C LEU A 206 11.12 10.94 -16.38
N LEU A 207 11.66 11.91 -15.63
CA LEU A 207 11.67 13.31 -15.98
C LEU A 207 12.96 13.96 -15.47
N ASP A 208 13.60 14.74 -16.34
CA ASP A 208 14.69 15.64 -15.96
C ASP A 208 14.14 17.04 -15.70
N CYS A 209 14.43 17.59 -14.52
CA CYS A 209 13.94 18.90 -14.12
C CYS A 209 15.09 19.90 -14.15
N GLU A 210 15.63 20.17 -15.34
CA GLU A 210 16.84 21.00 -15.50
C GLU A 210 16.62 22.46 -15.06
N SER A 211 15.42 23.00 -15.29
CA SER A 211 15.05 24.38 -14.96
C SER A 211 14.10 24.49 -13.76
N ALA A 212 13.95 23.41 -12.98
CA ALA A 212 13.00 23.34 -11.88
C ALA A 212 13.43 22.34 -10.80
N GLN A 213 12.82 22.44 -9.63
CA GLN A 213 12.83 21.36 -8.64
C GLN A 213 11.54 20.56 -8.70
N CYS A 214 11.68 19.25 -8.91
CA CYS A 214 10.58 18.29 -8.89
C CYS A 214 10.53 17.56 -7.55
N ARG A 215 9.40 17.61 -6.86
CA ARG A 215 9.22 17.08 -5.51
C ARG A 215 7.85 16.43 -5.31
N SER A 216 7.69 15.75 -4.17
CA SER A 216 6.41 15.19 -3.70
C SER A 216 5.65 14.38 -4.76
N PRO A 217 6.28 13.32 -5.32
CA PRO A 217 5.61 12.46 -6.28
C PRO A 217 4.44 11.71 -5.62
N ALA A 218 3.26 11.77 -6.24
CA ALA A 218 2.07 11.05 -5.84
C ALA A 218 1.48 10.31 -7.05
N VAL A 219 1.49 8.98 -7.02
CA VAL A 219 1.03 8.15 -8.14
C VAL A 219 -0.48 7.91 -8.05
N SER A 220 -1.16 7.93 -9.19
CA SER A 220 -2.57 7.59 -9.29
C SER A 220 -2.82 6.12 -8.97
N MET A 221 -4.00 5.80 -8.44
CA MET A 221 -4.37 4.42 -8.05
C MET A 221 -4.24 3.41 -9.21
N ASP A 222 -4.48 3.86 -10.44
CA ASP A 222 -4.36 3.06 -11.67
C ASP A 222 -2.95 3.01 -12.27
N GLY A 223 -1.97 3.68 -11.65
CA GLY A 223 -0.57 3.68 -12.08
C GLY A 223 -0.29 4.39 -13.40
N LYS A 224 -1.21 5.22 -13.91
CA LYS A 224 -1.06 5.89 -15.22
C LYS A 224 -0.54 7.32 -15.12
N SER A 225 -0.67 7.94 -13.96
CA SER A 225 -0.33 9.35 -13.76
C SER A 225 0.48 9.54 -12.49
N LEU A 226 1.44 10.44 -12.54
CA LEU A 226 2.22 10.87 -11.38
C LEU A 226 2.01 12.37 -11.21
N ALA A 227 1.32 12.77 -10.14
CA ALA A 227 1.24 14.17 -9.74
C ALA A 227 2.51 14.52 -8.95
N PHE A 228 3.01 15.75 -9.10
CA PHE A 228 4.23 16.19 -8.43
C PHE A 228 4.25 17.71 -8.33
N GLU A 229 5.05 18.23 -7.41
CA GLU A 229 5.37 19.65 -7.32
C GLU A 229 6.47 20.00 -8.31
N TYR A 230 6.24 21.02 -9.13
CA TYR A 230 7.19 21.60 -10.07
C TYR A 230 7.49 23.04 -9.66
N ILE A 231 8.74 23.30 -9.29
CA ILE A 231 9.17 24.55 -8.69
C ILE A 231 10.20 25.19 -9.62
N LEU A 232 9.82 26.22 -10.38
CA LEU A 232 10.75 26.88 -11.31
C LEU A 232 11.94 27.48 -10.57
N LEU A 233 13.14 27.33 -11.14
CA LEU A 233 14.33 28.02 -10.66
C LEU A 233 14.26 29.50 -11.06
N ASP A 234 14.44 30.41 -10.10
CA ASP A 234 14.49 31.84 -10.38
C ASP A 234 15.83 32.18 -11.08
N PRO A 235 15.83 32.91 -12.22
CA PRO A 235 17.05 33.35 -12.91
C PRO A 235 18.06 34.12 -12.04
N ILE A 236 17.61 34.77 -10.97
CA ILE A 236 18.43 35.58 -10.05
C ILE A 236 18.96 34.73 -8.88
N GLY A 237 18.60 33.44 -8.83
CA GLY A 237 18.92 32.52 -7.76
C GLY A 237 17.78 32.43 -6.74
N GLY A 238 17.16 31.25 -6.65
CA GLY A 238 16.04 30.99 -5.75
C GLY A 238 15.05 29.98 -6.32
N LEU A 239 14.02 29.67 -5.53
CA LEU A 239 12.90 28.84 -5.94
C LEU A 239 11.65 29.71 -6.10
N GLY A 240 10.98 29.61 -7.24
CA GLY A 240 9.67 30.20 -7.47
C GLY A 240 8.56 29.49 -6.69
N PRO A 241 7.29 29.89 -6.88
CA PRO A 241 6.16 29.17 -6.29
C PRO A 241 6.05 27.77 -6.89
N ALA A 242 5.76 26.78 -6.03
CA ALA A 242 5.47 25.42 -6.46
C ALA A 242 4.14 25.35 -7.22
N GLN A 243 4.08 24.49 -8.24
CA GLN A 243 2.83 24.17 -8.93
C GLN A 243 2.65 22.67 -9.04
N ILE A 244 1.40 22.19 -8.98
CA ILE A 244 1.12 20.78 -9.23
C ILE A 244 1.11 20.53 -10.72
N TRP A 245 1.88 19.54 -11.15
CA TRP A 245 1.91 19.04 -12.52
C TRP A 245 1.57 17.56 -12.52
N ILE A 246 1.02 17.07 -13.64
CA ILE A 246 0.73 15.66 -13.87
C ILE A 246 1.64 15.16 -15.00
N LEU A 247 2.44 14.14 -14.70
CA LEU A 247 3.21 13.35 -15.64
C LEU A 247 2.39 12.13 -16.06
N ASN A 248 2.20 11.94 -17.36
CA ASN A 248 1.68 10.71 -17.93
C ASN A 248 2.79 9.64 -17.93
N LEU A 249 2.59 8.52 -17.23
CA LEU A 249 3.63 7.50 -17.06
C LEU A 249 3.88 6.65 -18.32
N GLN A 250 3.00 6.73 -19.33
CA GLN A 250 3.16 6.06 -20.62
C GLN A 250 3.85 6.94 -21.66
N SER A 251 3.35 8.16 -21.88
CA SER A 251 3.91 9.08 -22.89
C SER A 251 5.09 9.92 -22.36
N LEU A 252 5.24 10.01 -21.04
CA LEU A 252 6.17 10.91 -20.34
C LEU A 252 5.91 12.41 -20.57
N GLU A 253 4.71 12.76 -21.07
CA GLU A 253 4.30 14.15 -21.20
C GLU A 253 3.84 14.72 -19.84
N ILE A 254 4.19 15.98 -19.59
CA ILE A 254 3.81 16.71 -18.36
C ILE A 254 2.80 17.81 -18.67
N THR A 255 1.85 18.02 -17.76
CA THR A 255 0.82 19.05 -17.88
C THR A 255 0.63 19.79 -16.56
N PRO A 256 0.58 21.14 -16.54
CA PRO A 256 0.31 21.89 -15.32
C PRO A 256 -1.14 21.75 -14.90
N LEU A 257 -1.39 21.78 -13.59
CA LEU A 257 -2.72 21.69 -12.98
C LEU A 257 -3.03 22.96 -12.17
N GLY A 258 -4.24 23.48 -12.32
CA GLY A 258 -4.68 24.66 -11.57
C GLY A 258 -4.42 25.98 -12.31
N GLN A 259 -4.37 27.08 -11.56
CA GLN A 259 -4.13 28.42 -12.10
C GLN A 259 -2.62 28.70 -12.14
N PRO A 260 -2.05 29.18 -13.27
CA PRO A 260 -0.61 29.41 -13.40
C PRO A 260 0.00 30.43 -12.44
N THR A 261 -0.81 31.27 -11.79
CA THR A 261 -0.35 32.25 -10.80
C THR A 261 -0.49 31.77 -9.36
N HIS A 262 -1.03 30.57 -9.14
CA HIS A 262 -1.23 30.02 -7.81
C HIS A 262 -0.05 29.16 -7.41
N GLU A 263 0.32 29.27 -6.14
CA GLU A 263 1.22 28.33 -5.47
C GLU A 263 0.42 27.14 -4.94
N THR A 264 0.71 25.94 -5.44
CA THR A 264 -0.03 24.72 -5.12
C THR A 264 0.92 23.59 -4.75
N VAL A 265 0.62 22.86 -3.68
CA VAL A 265 1.53 21.89 -3.03
C VAL A 265 0.81 20.62 -2.59
N GLN A 266 1.58 19.61 -2.20
CA GLN A 266 1.15 18.38 -1.51
C GLN A 266 0.08 17.59 -2.27
N PRO A 267 0.38 17.09 -3.48
CA PRO A 267 -0.57 16.30 -4.24
C PRO A 267 -0.83 14.95 -3.55
N ALA A 268 -2.10 14.57 -3.43
CA ALA A 268 -2.51 13.28 -2.84
C ALA A 268 -3.67 12.67 -3.64
N TRP A 269 -3.46 11.48 -4.18
CA TRP A 269 -4.51 10.72 -4.87
C TRP A 269 -5.38 9.94 -3.90
N SER A 270 -6.68 9.96 -4.14
CA SER A 270 -7.65 9.07 -3.51
C SER A 270 -7.67 7.70 -4.20
N PRO A 271 -8.18 6.66 -3.51
CA PRO A 271 -8.45 5.35 -4.12
C PRO A 271 -9.47 5.39 -5.27
N THR A 272 -10.29 6.45 -5.36
CA THR A 272 -11.34 6.63 -6.39
C THR A 272 -10.95 7.67 -7.45
N SER A 273 -9.65 7.91 -7.64
CA SER A 273 -9.07 8.76 -8.71
C SER A 273 -9.34 10.26 -8.62
N TRP A 274 -9.80 10.77 -7.47
CA TRP A 274 -9.67 12.19 -7.13
C TRP A 274 -8.24 12.52 -6.73
N LEU A 275 -7.78 13.72 -7.09
CA LEU A 275 -6.52 14.31 -6.66
C LEU A 275 -6.83 15.52 -5.79
N ALA A 276 -6.35 15.51 -4.54
CA ALA A 276 -6.33 16.67 -3.66
C ALA A 276 -4.95 17.34 -3.74
N TYR A 277 -4.92 18.66 -3.67
CA TYR A 277 -3.70 19.44 -3.43
C TYR A 277 -4.08 20.75 -2.75
N TYR A 278 -3.16 21.32 -1.97
CA TYR A 278 -3.41 22.58 -1.29
C TYR A 278 -3.05 23.77 -2.17
N ASP A 279 -3.96 24.74 -2.30
CA ASP A 279 -3.75 25.99 -2.99
C ASP A 279 -3.46 27.10 -1.96
N ARG A 280 -2.19 27.46 -1.82
CA ARG A 280 -1.74 28.47 -0.84
C ARG A 280 -2.22 29.86 -1.17
N THR A 281 -2.38 30.15 -2.47
CA THR A 281 -2.82 31.48 -2.92
C THR A 281 -4.30 31.68 -2.64
N ARG A 282 -5.11 30.63 -2.77
CA ARG A 282 -6.55 30.66 -2.50
C ARG A 282 -6.91 30.38 -1.04
N GLY A 283 -6.11 29.59 -0.33
CA GLY A 283 -6.43 29.12 1.03
C GLY A 283 -7.50 28.02 1.01
N GLY A 284 -7.09 26.81 0.64
CA GLY A 284 -7.93 25.61 0.72
C GLY A 284 -7.39 24.46 -0.11
N TYR A 285 -7.94 23.26 0.07
CA TYR A 285 -7.62 22.13 -0.82
C TYR A 285 -8.50 22.19 -2.06
N GLU A 286 -7.86 22.18 -3.22
CA GLU A 286 -8.51 21.90 -4.48
C GLU A 286 -8.57 20.39 -4.68
N VAL A 287 -9.75 19.87 -4.94
CA VAL A 287 -10.02 18.45 -5.17
C VAL A 287 -10.60 18.29 -6.56
N ILE A 288 -9.84 17.63 -7.44
CA ILE A 288 -10.20 17.44 -8.84
C ILE A 288 -10.35 15.96 -9.17
N ASN A 289 -11.34 15.63 -9.98
CA ASN A 289 -11.41 14.35 -10.67
C ASN A 289 -10.93 14.55 -12.12
N PRO A 290 -9.71 14.11 -12.48
CA PRO A 290 -9.14 14.41 -13.79
C PRO A 290 -9.87 13.77 -14.97
N GLN A 291 -10.63 12.68 -14.72
CA GLN A 291 -11.40 11.99 -15.76
C GLN A 291 -12.67 12.77 -16.15
N THR A 292 -13.33 13.38 -15.16
CA THR A 292 -14.59 14.12 -15.36
C THR A 292 -14.40 15.63 -15.44
N GLY A 293 -13.26 16.14 -14.99
CA GLY A 293 -12.95 17.56 -14.87
C GLY A 293 -13.66 18.27 -13.69
N VAL A 294 -14.42 17.54 -12.87
CA VAL A 294 -15.11 18.10 -11.70
C VAL A 294 -14.10 18.58 -10.67
N LYS A 295 -14.28 19.80 -10.16
CA LYS A 295 -13.44 20.44 -9.14
C LYS A 295 -14.26 20.86 -7.94
N LYS A 296 -13.65 20.80 -6.75
CA LYS A 296 -14.23 21.21 -5.47
C LYS A 296 -13.16 21.90 -4.64
N LEU A 297 -13.55 22.97 -3.97
CA LEU A 297 -12.71 23.63 -2.98
C LEU A 297 -13.15 23.17 -1.58
N LEU A 298 -12.19 22.72 -0.78
CA LEU A 298 -12.34 22.44 0.63
C LEU A 298 -11.70 23.60 1.40
N PRO A 299 -12.49 24.49 2.03
CA PRO A 299 -11.94 25.65 2.72
C PRO A 299 -11.00 25.20 3.85
N ASN A 300 -9.75 25.65 3.81
CA ASN A 300 -8.77 25.38 4.84
C ASN A 300 -7.69 26.47 4.81
N ARG A 301 -7.22 26.95 5.97
CA ARG A 301 -6.25 28.05 6.05
C ARG A 301 -4.85 27.61 6.42
N THR A 302 -4.70 26.46 7.07
CA THR A 302 -3.43 25.95 7.56
C THR A 302 -2.58 25.30 6.48
N GLY A 303 -3.20 24.56 5.55
CA GLY A 303 -2.52 23.85 4.47
C GLY A 303 -1.58 22.75 4.95
N GLN A 304 -1.86 22.11 6.07
CA GLN A 304 -1.10 20.94 6.52
C GLN A 304 -1.43 19.71 5.66
N PRO A 305 -0.54 18.72 5.49
CA PRO A 305 -0.90 17.51 4.74
C PRO A 305 -2.15 16.82 5.29
N GLY A 306 -3.06 16.44 4.40
CA GLY A 306 -4.26 15.68 4.72
C GLY A 306 -4.23 14.25 4.16
N SER A 307 -5.15 13.41 4.60
CA SER A 307 -5.29 12.03 4.15
C SER A 307 -6.68 11.71 3.60
N TRP A 308 -6.72 10.81 2.64
CA TRP A 308 -7.95 10.29 2.07
C TRP A 308 -8.50 9.14 2.93
N SER A 309 -9.82 9.08 3.09
CA SER A 309 -10.44 7.85 3.58
C SER A 309 -10.27 6.73 2.54
N PRO A 310 -10.23 5.44 2.95
CA PRO A 310 -9.99 4.32 2.02
C PRO A 310 -11.06 4.13 0.95
N ASP A 311 -12.28 4.61 1.21
CA ASP A 311 -13.38 4.66 0.23
C ASP A 311 -13.34 5.90 -0.69
N GLY A 312 -12.46 6.87 -0.39
CA GLY A 312 -12.35 8.15 -1.09
C GLY A 312 -13.53 9.10 -0.87
N GLU A 313 -14.44 8.83 0.07
CA GLU A 313 -15.58 9.70 0.36
C GLU A 313 -15.19 10.96 1.14
N PHE A 314 -14.09 10.89 1.89
CA PHE A 314 -13.64 11.93 2.79
C PHE A 314 -12.17 12.30 2.59
N TYR A 315 -11.88 13.56 2.89
CA TYR A 315 -10.53 14.08 3.06
C TYR A 315 -10.40 14.60 4.49
N LEU A 316 -9.39 14.16 5.24
CA LEU A 316 -9.12 14.55 6.62
C LEU A 316 -7.89 15.45 6.64
N ALA A 317 -8.01 16.66 7.18
CA ALA A 317 -6.89 17.58 7.27
C ALA A 317 -6.95 18.41 8.56
N PRO A 318 -5.80 18.79 9.13
CA PRO A 318 -5.76 19.70 10.27
C PRO A 318 -6.18 21.14 9.89
N GLU A 319 -6.86 21.84 10.79
CA GLU A 319 -7.26 23.25 10.67
C GLU A 319 -7.14 23.97 12.01
N ILE A 320 -6.81 25.27 11.99
CA ILE A 320 -6.90 26.09 13.20
C ILE A 320 -8.35 26.45 13.44
N THR A 321 -8.88 25.96 14.55
CA THR A 321 -10.21 26.27 15.05
C THR A 321 -10.09 27.07 16.34
N TYR A 322 -11.06 27.96 16.59
CA TYR A 322 -11.02 28.90 17.72
C TYR A 322 -12.09 28.52 18.74
N PHE A 323 -11.69 28.41 20.01
CA PHE A 323 -12.57 28.04 21.11
C PHE A 323 -12.51 29.03 22.27
N PRO A 324 -13.60 29.21 23.02
CA PRO A 324 -13.58 29.99 24.25
C PRO A 324 -12.58 29.41 25.26
N SER A 325 -11.70 30.25 25.79
CA SER A 325 -10.80 29.91 26.88
C SER A 325 -11.45 30.12 28.25
N THR A 326 -10.86 29.59 29.32
CA THR A 326 -11.28 29.83 30.72
C THR A 326 -11.05 31.27 31.20
N GLY A 327 -10.52 32.16 30.35
CA GLY A 327 -10.49 33.62 30.53
C GLY A 327 -11.17 34.36 29.36
N ASP A 328 -11.21 35.70 29.39
CA ASP A 328 -11.81 36.55 28.33
C ASP A 328 -10.99 36.51 27.02
N GLY A 329 -10.95 35.36 26.33
CA GLY A 329 -10.24 35.18 25.07
C GLY A 329 -10.57 33.87 24.35
N GLU A 330 -10.10 33.77 23.12
CA GLU A 330 -10.18 32.54 22.31
C GLU A 330 -8.80 31.89 22.22
N ILE A 331 -8.76 30.56 22.23
CA ILE A 331 -7.57 29.77 21.92
C ILE A 331 -7.75 29.21 20.51
N GLY A 332 -6.81 29.51 19.62
CA GLY A 332 -6.68 28.86 18.33
C GLY A 332 -5.88 27.57 18.48
N ALA A 333 -6.47 26.43 18.13
CA ALA A 333 -5.83 25.12 18.21
C ALA A 333 -6.00 24.34 16.90
N SER A 334 -4.99 23.55 16.54
CA SER A 334 -5.07 22.64 15.40
C SER A 334 -6.01 21.50 15.72
N HIS A 335 -7.09 21.36 14.97
CA HIS A 335 -8.05 20.27 15.09
C HIS A 335 -8.17 19.54 13.76
N LEU A 336 -8.59 18.28 13.81
CA LEU A 336 -8.82 17.51 12.59
C LEU A 336 -10.21 17.82 12.03
N LEU A 337 -10.26 18.23 10.77
CA LEU A 337 -11.51 18.40 10.02
C LEU A 337 -11.64 17.33 8.94
N ARG A 338 -12.81 16.69 8.89
CA ARG A 338 -13.18 15.73 7.86
C ARG A 338 -14.12 16.38 6.86
N TYR A 339 -13.68 16.49 5.61
CA TYR A 339 -14.47 17.02 4.50
C TYR A 339 -15.10 15.89 3.71
N ARG A 340 -16.42 15.93 3.52
CA ARG A 340 -17.13 15.01 2.62
C ARG A 340 -17.02 15.50 1.18
N ILE A 341 -16.42 14.71 0.29
CA ILE A 341 -16.21 15.13 -1.10
C ILE A 341 -17.51 15.42 -1.83
N LYS A 342 -18.55 14.60 -1.61
CA LYS A 342 -19.82 14.73 -2.35
C LYS A 342 -20.41 16.14 -2.31
N ASN A 343 -20.38 16.82 -1.16
CA ASN A 343 -21.01 18.13 -0.95
C ASN A 343 -20.06 19.21 -0.39
N GLY A 344 -18.84 18.86 0.01
CA GLY A 344 -17.84 19.79 0.56
C GLY A 344 -18.09 20.18 2.02
N LEU A 345 -19.04 19.55 2.71
CA LEU A 345 -19.29 19.82 4.13
C LEU A 345 -18.14 19.26 4.98
N SER A 346 -17.71 20.04 5.97
CA SER A 346 -16.70 19.66 6.96
C SER A 346 -17.31 19.32 8.31
N GLU A 347 -16.70 18.35 9.00
CA GLU A 347 -17.05 17.92 10.35
C GLU A 347 -15.79 17.99 11.25
N GLU A 348 -15.96 18.43 12.49
CA GLU A 348 -14.89 18.49 13.50
C GLU A 348 -14.69 17.09 14.11
N MET A 349 -13.44 16.63 14.20
CA MET A 349 -13.11 15.25 14.56
C MET A 349 -12.30 15.11 15.85
N SER A 350 -11.73 16.20 16.40
CA SER A 350 -10.87 16.13 17.59
C SER A 350 -11.66 15.91 18.87
N GLY A 351 -12.91 16.38 18.95
CA GLY A 351 -13.84 16.04 20.05
C GLY A 351 -13.48 16.60 21.43
N ALA A 352 -12.48 17.48 21.52
CA ALA A 352 -12.06 18.19 22.72
C ALA A 352 -11.48 19.56 22.31
N ASN A 353 -11.70 20.62 23.11
CA ASN A 353 -11.28 22.00 22.75
C ASN A 353 -9.85 22.36 23.19
N ASP A 354 -9.25 21.57 24.07
CA ASP A 354 -7.97 21.81 24.73
C ASP A 354 -6.86 20.89 24.19
N VAL A 355 -6.94 20.58 22.90
CA VAL A 355 -5.97 19.70 22.22
C VAL A 355 -5.47 20.34 20.93
N GLU A 356 -4.27 19.95 20.54
CA GLU A 356 -3.73 20.14 19.20
C GLU A 356 -3.57 18.77 18.54
N ASP A 357 -4.37 18.52 17.51
CA ASP A 357 -4.32 17.32 16.70
C ASP A 357 -3.78 17.62 15.30
N VAL A 358 -2.93 16.71 14.81
CA VAL A 358 -2.27 16.78 13.50
C VAL A 358 -2.15 15.38 12.87
N GLU A 359 -1.81 15.33 11.58
CA GLU A 359 -1.42 14.09 10.87
C GLU A 359 -2.43 12.94 11.01
N GLY A 360 -3.71 13.23 10.81
CA GLY A 360 -4.74 12.19 10.79
C GLY A 360 -4.56 11.23 9.60
N ASN A 361 -4.49 9.93 9.85
CA ASN A 361 -4.30 8.89 8.84
C ASN A 361 -5.23 7.69 9.09
N TYR A 362 -6.08 7.36 8.12
CA TYR A 362 -6.98 6.23 8.21
C TYR A 362 -6.22 4.90 8.13
N SER A 363 -6.65 3.91 8.92
CA SER A 363 -6.25 2.53 8.69
C SER A 363 -6.73 2.07 7.30
N PRO A 364 -6.05 1.11 6.64
CA PRO A 364 -6.37 0.73 5.27
C PRO A 364 -7.80 0.21 5.07
N GLU A 365 -8.37 -0.44 6.07
CA GLU A 365 -9.77 -0.88 6.08
C GLU A 365 -10.76 0.22 6.49
N GLY A 366 -10.27 1.37 6.94
CA GLY A 366 -11.06 2.54 7.30
C GLY A 366 -11.76 2.42 8.66
N GLY A 367 -11.38 1.43 9.48
CA GLY A 367 -11.94 1.17 10.80
C GLY A 367 -11.37 2.05 11.91
N SER A 368 -10.27 2.78 11.67
CA SER A 368 -9.63 3.64 12.65
C SER A 368 -8.87 4.80 12.01
N ILE A 369 -8.58 5.82 12.80
CA ILE A 369 -7.74 6.96 12.43
C ILE A 369 -6.63 7.08 13.47
N ALA A 370 -5.37 7.02 13.03
CA ALA A 370 -4.22 7.41 13.84
C ALA A 370 -3.93 8.90 13.67
N PHE A 371 -3.53 9.58 14.74
CA PHE A 371 -3.21 10.99 14.70
C PHE A 371 -2.26 11.38 15.83
N GLY A 372 -1.54 12.49 15.66
CA GLY A 372 -0.71 13.07 16.71
C GLY A 372 -1.53 14.05 17.55
N ARG A 373 -1.55 13.88 18.87
CA ARG A 373 -2.24 14.79 19.81
C ARG A 373 -1.29 15.36 20.85
N LYS A 374 -1.53 16.62 21.21
CA LYS A 374 -0.96 17.29 22.38
C LYS A 374 -2.06 18.00 23.17
N PHE A 375 -2.01 17.94 24.49
CA PHE A 375 -2.91 18.73 25.34
C PHE A 375 -2.38 20.15 25.52
N LEU A 376 -3.31 21.10 25.61
CA LEU A 376 -3.03 22.52 25.82
C LEU A 376 -3.17 22.94 27.29
N ASP A 377 -3.78 22.12 28.15
CA ASP A 377 -3.84 22.39 29.58
C ASP A 377 -2.55 21.99 30.30
N GLU A 378 -2.19 22.76 31.31
CA GLU A 378 -0.95 22.63 32.07
C GLU A 378 -0.75 21.24 32.69
N MET A 379 -1.82 20.55 33.09
CA MET A 379 -1.70 19.27 33.80
C MET A 379 -1.39 18.09 32.87
N ARG A 380 -1.86 18.13 31.62
CA ARG A 380 -1.67 17.05 30.64
C ARG A 380 -0.68 17.40 29.52
N TRP A 381 -0.23 18.65 29.46
CA TRP A 381 0.72 19.10 28.46
C TRP A 381 2.01 18.27 28.47
N THR A 382 2.46 17.88 27.28
CA THR A 382 3.73 17.19 27.05
C THR A 382 4.59 17.98 26.08
N LEU A 383 5.91 17.79 26.14
CA LEU A 383 6.81 18.47 25.21
C LEU A 383 6.55 18.02 23.77
N GLY A 384 6.50 16.70 23.54
CA GLY A 384 6.20 16.09 22.24
C GLY A 384 4.77 15.54 22.13
N ARG A 385 4.27 15.44 20.88
CA ARG A 385 2.94 14.87 20.57
C ARG A 385 2.95 13.36 20.73
N GLN A 386 1.87 12.83 21.30
CA GLN A 386 1.63 11.39 21.43
C GLN A 386 0.76 10.89 20.28
N ILE A 387 0.89 9.60 19.93
CA ILE A 387 0.01 8.97 18.94
C ILE A 387 -1.29 8.54 19.64
N TRP A 388 -2.40 8.90 19.03
CA TRP A 388 -3.74 8.53 19.45
C TRP A 388 -4.47 7.82 18.31
N ILE A 389 -5.40 6.95 18.69
CA ILE A 389 -6.32 6.27 17.79
C ILE A 389 -7.74 6.68 18.13
N MET A 390 -8.58 6.90 17.11
CA MET A 390 -10.02 7.09 17.24
C MET A 390 -10.79 6.29 16.20
N ASN A 391 -12.09 6.13 16.42
CA ASN A 391 -13.00 5.58 15.44
C ASN A 391 -13.13 6.52 14.22
N PRO A 392 -13.60 6.04 13.07
CA PRO A 392 -13.70 6.84 11.85
C PRO A 392 -14.69 8.00 11.97
N ASP A 393 -15.62 7.94 12.92
CA ASP A 393 -16.58 8.99 13.24
C ASP A 393 -16.08 9.99 14.31
N GLY A 394 -14.81 9.87 14.74
CA GLY A 394 -14.18 10.74 15.75
C GLY A 394 -14.42 10.29 17.19
N SER A 395 -15.21 9.23 17.42
CA SER A 395 -15.48 8.72 18.77
C SER A 395 -14.33 7.87 19.32
N ASN A 396 -14.33 7.68 20.64
CA ASN A 396 -13.36 6.84 21.37
C ASN A 396 -11.87 7.17 21.14
N PRO A 397 -11.44 8.46 21.19
CA PRO A 397 -10.02 8.79 21.12
C PRO A 397 -9.27 8.24 22.34
N HIS A 398 -8.19 7.49 22.12
CA HIS A 398 -7.33 6.95 23.18
C HIS A 398 -5.84 6.95 22.76
N PRO A 399 -4.89 7.14 23.70
CA PRO A 399 -3.47 7.16 23.38
C PRO A 399 -2.94 5.74 23.18
N ILE A 400 -1.97 5.60 22.27
CA ILE A 400 -1.18 4.37 22.10
C ILE A 400 0.31 4.57 22.42
N THR A 401 0.73 5.81 22.65
CA THR A 401 2.06 6.16 23.19
C THR A 401 1.94 7.04 24.43
N ASN A 402 2.97 7.01 25.29
CA ASN A 402 3.02 7.83 26.51
C ASN A 402 4.47 8.23 26.85
N GLU A 403 5.13 8.93 25.93
CA GLU A 403 6.53 9.36 26.05
C GLU A 403 6.61 10.89 25.94
N ALA A 404 6.51 11.58 27.09
CA ALA A 404 6.29 13.03 27.15
C ALA A 404 7.33 13.90 26.41
N ASP A 405 8.60 13.46 26.37
CA ASP A 405 9.69 14.18 25.72
C ASP A 405 9.79 13.92 24.20
N TYR A 406 9.01 12.97 23.68
CA TYR A 406 9.12 12.51 22.30
C TYR A 406 7.94 12.96 21.45
N ASN A 407 8.25 13.51 20.29
CA ASN A 407 7.28 13.80 19.25
C ASN A 407 7.19 12.62 18.28
N HIS A 408 5.98 12.26 17.90
CA HIS A 408 5.69 11.19 16.97
C HIS A 408 5.02 11.76 15.70
N TYR A 409 5.50 11.38 14.53
CA TYR A 409 5.04 11.90 13.23
C TYR A 409 5.34 10.91 12.09
N ASP A 410 4.93 11.25 10.86
CA ASP A 410 5.05 10.41 9.65
C ASP A 410 4.44 9.01 9.89
N LEU A 411 3.15 8.97 10.24
CA LEU A 411 2.44 7.74 10.58
C LEU A 411 2.17 6.88 9.34
N ALA A 412 2.48 5.59 9.40
CA ALA A 412 2.28 4.64 8.31
C ALA A 412 1.69 3.31 8.80
N TRP A 413 0.47 3.00 8.37
CA TRP A 413 -0.21 1.75 8.70
C TRP A 413 0.31 0.57 7.88
N SER A 414 0.48 -0.58 8.55
CA SER A 414 0.59 -1.85 7.85
C SER A 414 -0.69 -2.11 7.06
N ARG A 415 -0.59 -2.83 5.93
CA ARG A 415 -1.72 -3.04 5.02
C ARG A 415 -2.90 -3.78 5.66
N ASP A 416 -2.64 -4.55 6.72
CA ASP A 416 -3.63 -5.27 7.51
C ASP A 416 -4.20 -4.45 8.69
N GLY A 417 -3.77 -3.20 8.87
CA GLY A 417 -4.24 -2.29 9.91
C GLY A 417 -3.78 -2.61 11.34
N ARG A 418 -2.93 -3.63 11.53
CA ARG A 418 -2.57 -4.13 12.88
C ARG A 418 -1.40 -3.40 13.53
N VAL A 419 -0.53 -2.83 12.71
CA VAL A 419 0.73 -2.22 13.14
C VAL A 419 0.82 -0.82 12.56
N LEU A 420 1.31 0.11 13.38
CA LEU A 420 1.64 1.45 12.96
C LEU A 420 3.16 1.64 13.02
N ALA A 421 3.76 2.06 11.91
CA ALA A 421 5.11 2.58 11.87
C ALA A 421 5.07 4.11 12.01
N TYR A 422 6.08 4.69 12.65
CA TYR A 422 6.15 6.13 12.88
C TYR A 422 7.58 6.57 13.12
N VAL A 423 7.83 7.87 12.93
CA VAL A 423 9.08 8.51 13.31
C VAL A 423 8.94 9.08 14.71
N ARG A 424 9.94 8.82 15.54
CA ARG A 424 10.06 9.34 16.90
C ARG A 424 11.25 10.29 16.97
N PHE A 425 11.04 11.47 17.54
CA PHE A 425 12.09 12.48 17.70
C PHE A 425 12.10 13.06 19.11
N ASN A 426 13.29 13.11 19.72
CA ASN A 426 13.47 13.60 21.08
C ASN A 426 13.44 15.13 21.12
N GLN A 427 12.33 15.70 21.60
CA GLN A 427 12.17 17.15 21.72
C GLN A 427 12.99 17.73 22.86
N ALA A 428 13.37 16.93 23.86
CA ALA A 428 14.25 17.37 24.95
C ALA A 428 15.74 17.39 24.55
N LYS A 429 16.11 16.71 23.46
CA LYS A 429 17.49 16.62 22.96
C LYS A 429 17.56 16.65 21.44
N LEU A 430 17.45 17.85 20.88
CA LEU A 430 17.39 18.10 19.43
C LEU A 430 18.63 17.65 18.63
N SER A 431 19.73 17.29 19.30
CA SER A 431 20.92 16.72 18.65
C SER A 431 20.77 15.24 18.29
N ASP A 432 19.78 14.55 18.85
CA ASP A 432 19.55 13.13 18.59
C ASP A 432 18.89 12.96 17.21
N PRO A 433 19.34 12.00 16.39
CA PRO A 433 18.68 11.71 15.12
C PRO A 433 17.25 11.17 15.36
N PRO A 434 16.34 11.34 14.38
CA PRO A 434 15.04 10.68 14.43
C PRO A 434 15.20 9.16 14.45
N GLU A 435 14.23 8.48 15.02
CA GLU A 435 14.20 7.02 15.12
C GLU A 435 12.94 6.51 14.43
N LEU A 436 13.07 5.46 13.63
CA LEU A 436 11.95 4.73 13.07
C LEU A 436 11.50 3.65 14.06
N TRP A 437 10.20 3.62 14.35
CA TRP A 437 9.57 2.70 15.30
C TRP A 437 8.36 2.00 14.69
N MET A 438 7.96 0.89 15.31
CA MET A 438 6.67 0.24 15.09
C MET A 438 5.97 -0.03 16.43
N VAL A 439 4.65 -0.04 16.42
CA VAL A 439 3.80 -0.39 17.57
C VAL A 439 2.53 -1.10 17.08
N ASN A 440 1.98 -2.00 17.88
CA ASN A 440 0.67 -2.56 17.61
C ASN A 440 -0.43 -1.48 17.77
N MET A 441 -1.56 -1.68 17.11
CA MET A 441 -2.71 -0.78 17.18
C MET A 441 -3.25 -0.55 18.60
N ASP A 442 -3.03 -1.49 19.53
CA ASP A 442 -3.41 -1.37 20.95
C ASP A 442 -2.34 -0.71 21.83
N GLY A 443 -1.25 -0.21 21.23
CA GLY A 443 -0.10 0.38 21.93
C GLY A 443 0.90 -0.65 22.47
N SER A 444 0.66 -1.95 22.30
CA SER A 444 1.57 -2.99 22.76
C SER A 444 2.78 -3.18 21.83
N ASN A 445 3.84 -3.78 22.38
CA ASN A 445 5.06 -4.16 21.66
C ASN A 445 5.71 -3.02 20.83
N PRO A 446 5.99 -1.84 21.41
CA PRO A 446 6.77 -0.83 20.71
C PRO A 446 8.21 -1.33 20.46
N VAL A 447 8.67 -1.25 19.22
CA VAL A 447 10.01 -1.68 18.80
C VAL A 447 10.70 -0.59 17.99
N ARG A 448 11.93 -0.24 18.39
CA ARG A 448 12.80 0.64 17.59
C ARG A 448 13.43 -0.16 16.46
N LEU A 449 13.28 0.34 15.24
CA LEU A 449 13.75 -0.31 14.02
C LEU A 449 15.07 0.27 13.52
N VAL A 450 15.11 1.59 13.27
CA VAL A 450 16.25 2.25 12.61
C VAL A 450 16.54 3.59 13.25
N ILE A 451 17.81 3.88 13.53
CA ILE A 451 18.26 5.21 13.96
C ILE A 451 18.65 6.03 12.72
N GLY A 452 18.14 7.26 12.63
CA GLY A 452 18.29 8.16 11.47
C GLY A 452 17.40 7.81 10.28
N GLY A 453 16.42 6.92 10.46
CA GLY A 453 15.43 6.56 9.44
C GLY A 453 14.17 7.42 9.55
N TYR A 454 13.56 7.76 8.42
CA TYR A 454 12.36 8.61 8.36
C TYR A 454 11.48 8.33 7.13
N SER A 455 10.30 8.96 7.06
CA SER A 455 9.30 8.77 6.00
C SER A 455 8.96 7.30 5.71
N PRO A 456 8.46 6.55 6.72
CA PRO A 456 8.07 5.17 6.54
C PRO A 456 6.91 4.98 5.56
N LEU A 457 6.95 3.89 4.79
CA LEU A 457 5.85 3.42 3.96
C LEU A 457 5.84 1.90 3.92
N TRP A 458 4.72 1.27 4.25
CA TRP A 458 4.60 -0.18 4.14
C TRP A 458 4.47 -0.60 2.68
N ILE A 459 5.31 -1.55 2.28
CA ILE A 459 5.35 -2.12 0.94
C ILE A 459 5.13 -3.64 1.02
N PRO A 460 4.21 -4.21 0.21
CA PRO A 460 3.85 -5.61 0.25
C PRO A 460 4.94 -6.55 -0.28
#